data_AF-A0A5N9G202-F1
#
_entry.id   AF-A0A5N9G202-F1
#
_cell.length_a   1.000
_cell.length_b   1.000
_cell.length_c   1.000
_cell.angle_alpha   90.00
_cell.angle_beta   90.00
_cell.angle_gamma   90.00
#
_symmetry.space_group_name_H-M   'P 1'
#
loop_
_entity.id
_entity.type
_entity.pdbx_description
1 polymer ?
#
loop_
_entity_poly.entity_id
_entity_poly.type
_entity_poly.pdbx_seq_one_letter_code
_entity_poly.pdbx_strand_id
1 'polypeptide(L)'
;AGGHRIYTTEHLKRLGFVRRSRELGFTLDEVRVLLSLADGGEDSCEKVRQLTLDHADQIVRRMTDLKKMEVILRDMAARCNSDVVPDCPIIDALSAGGR
;
A
#
# COMPACT_ATOMS: atom_id res chain seq x y z
N ALA A 1 -15.85 -19.21 -35.13
CA ALA A 1 -14.75 -18.26 -34.88
C ALA A 1 -14.51 -18.20 -33.37
N GLY A 2 -13.33 -18.62 -32.89
CA GLY A 2 -13.02 -18.78 -31.48
C GLY A 2 -12.67 -17.44 -30.81
N GLY A 3 -13.26 -17.16 -29.66
CA GLY A 3 -13.21 -15.88 -28.93
C GLY A 3 -11.85 -15.50 -28.32
N HIS A 4 -10.77 -15.61 -29.08
CA HIS A 4 -9.43 -15.19 -28.66
C HIS A 4 -9.27 -13.67 -28.79
N ARG A 5 -8.73 -13.04 -27.74
CA ARG A 5 -8.38 -11.62 -27.75
C ARG A 5 -7.03 -11.44 -28.44
N ILE A 6 -6.98 -10.55 -29.42
CA ILE A 6 -5.75 -10.17 -30.13
C ILE A 6 -5.18 -8.94 -29.44
N TYR A 7 -3.93 -9.03 -28.96
CA TYR A 7 -3.27 -7.93 -28.27
C TYR A 7 -2.19 -7.30 -29.14
N THR A 8 -2.11 -5.97 -29.10
CA THR A 8 -1.12 -5.18 -29.83
C THR A 8 -0.05 -4.66 -28.89
N THR A 9 1.02 -4.07 -29.43
CA THR A 9 2.06 -3.40 -28.65
C THR A 9 1.50 -2.29 -27.76
N GLU A 10 0.40 -1.65 -28.17
CA GLU A 10 -0.25 -0.62 -27.37
C GLU A 10 -0.90 -1.19 -26.11
N HIS A 11 -1.54 -2.36 -26.23
CA HIS A 11 -2.06 -3.07 -25.06
C HIS A 11 -0.93 -3.48 -24.09
N LEU A 12 0.26 -3.84 -24.60
CA LEU A 12 1.43 -4.13 -23.75
C LEU A 12 1.92 -2.88 -23.00
N LYS A 13 2.00 -1.72 -23.66
CA LYS A 13 2.38 -0.47 -23.00
C LYS A 13 1.39 -0.09 -21.90
N ARG A 14 0.09 -0.19 -22.18
CA ARG A 14 -1.00 0.05 -21.23
C ARG A 14 -0.88 -0.88 -20.02
N LEU A 15 -0.65 -2.16 -20.23
CA LEU A 15 -0.46 -3.14 -19.16
C LEU A 15 0.79 -2.83 -18.32
N GLY A 16 1.89 -2.45 -18.97
CA GLY A 16 3.12 -2.05 -18.30
C GLY A 16 2.95 -0.79 -17.44
N PHE A 17 2.15 0.17 -17.91
CA PHE A 17 1.76 1.34 -17.13
C PHE A 17 0.99 0.94 -15.87
N VAL A 18 -0.10 0.18 -16.03
CA VAL A 18 -0.93 -0.31 -14.92
C VAL A 18 -0.09 -1.07 -13.91
N ARG A 19 0.80 -1.96 -14.37
CA ARG A 19 1.69 -2.74 -13.50
C ARG A 19 2.58 -1.84 -12.65
N ARG A 20 3.29 -0.88 -13.26
CA ARG A 20 4.18 0.04 -12.52
C ARG A 20 3.44 0.89 -11.51
N SER A 21 2.27 1.41 -11.88
CA SER A 21 1.46 2.19 -10.94
C SER A 21 1.00 1.35 -9.74
N ARG A 22 0.64 0.08 -9.96
CA ARG A 22 0.31 -0.84 -8.87
C ARG A 22 1.51 -1.21 -7.99
N GLU A 23 2.70 -1.33 -8.57
CA GLU A 23 3.95 -1.54 -7.82
C GLU A 23 4.26 -0.35 -6.89
N LEU A 24 3.88 0.86 -7.28
CA LEU A 24 3.96 2.08 -6.46
C LEU A 24 2.82 2.21 -5.43
N GLY A 25 1.92 1.23 -5.37
CA GLY A 25 0.83 1.19 -4.40
C GLY A 25 -0.41 2.00 -4.77
N PHE A 26 -0.49 2.59 -5.96
CA PHE A 26 -1.71 3.24 -6.41
C PHE A 26 -2.86 2.23 -6.49
N THR A 27 -4.03 2.66 -6.03
CA THR A 27 -5.29 1.93 -6.13
C THR A 27 -5.74 1.81 -7.58
N LEU A 28 -6.65 0.87 -7.87
CA LEU A 28 -7.20 0.75 -9.22
C LEU A 28 -7.93 2.01 -9.69
N ASP A 29 -8.55 2.75 -8.77
CA ASP A 29 -9.23 4.01 -9.09
C ASP A 29 -8.23 5.10 -9.49
N GLU A 30 -7.15 5.26 -8.73
CA GLU A 30 -6.06 6.18 -9.07
C GLU A 30 -5.37 5.81 -10.39
N VAL A 31 -5.13 4.51 -10.61
CA VAL A 31 -4.56 4.02 -11.87
C VAL A 31 -5.45 4.36 -13.06
N ARG A 32 -6.78 4.31 -12.93
CA ARG A 32 -7.69 4.73 -14.02
C ARG A 32 -7.54 6.22 -14.34
N VAL A 33 -7.43 7.07 -13.32
CA VAL A 33 -7.20 8.52 -13.51
C VAL A 33 -5.86 8.77 -14.22
N LEU A 34 -4.80 8.15 -13.72
CA LEU A 34 -3.46 8.24 -14.32
C LEU A 34 -3.44 7.76 -15.78
N LEU A 35 -4.18 6.69 -16.07
CA LEU A 35 -4.26 6.10 -17.40
C LEU A 35 -5.07 6.96 -18.37
N SER A 36 -6.15 7.60 -17.90
CA SER A 36 -6.92 8.57 -18.68
C SER A 36 -6.06 9.73 -19.15
N LEU A 37 -5.14 10.21 -18.30
CA LEU A 37 -4.18 11.25 -18.69
C LEU A 37 -3.17 10.72 -19.73
N ALA A 38 -2.62 9.52 -19.49
CA ALA A 38 -1.64 8.92 -20.39
C ALA A 38 -2.20 8.65 -21.80
N ASP A 39 -3.51 8.40 -21.91
CA ASP A 39 -4.24 8.20 -23.17
C ASP A 39 -4.60 9.53 -23.87
N GLY A 40 -4.21 10.69 -23.32
CA GLY A 40 -4.49 12.01 -23.90
C GLY A 40 -5.83 12.63 -23.47
N GLY A 41 -6.37 12.22 -22.33
CA GLY A 41 -7.55 12.84 -21.75
C GLY A 41 -7.34 14.30 -21.33
N GLU A 42 -8.43 15.02 -21.08
CA GLU A 42 -8.44 16.46 -20.77
C GLU A 42 -8.01 16.80 -19.34
N ASP A 43 -7.69 15.79 -18.53
CA ASP A 43 -7.20 16.01 -17.17
C ASP A 43 -5.88 16.80 -17.20
N SER A 44 -5.65 17.65 -16.19
CA SER A 44 -4.45 18.48 -16.12
C SER A 44 -3.28 17.74 -15.46
N CYS A 45 -2.05 18.07 -15.85
CA CYS A 45 -0.85 17.62 -15.13
C CYS A 45 -0.91 17.96 -13.63
N GLU A 46 -1.62 19.02 -13.24
CA GLU A 46 -1.80 19.40 -11.84
C GLU A 46 -2.62 18.36 -11.07
N LYS A 47 -3.67 17.79 -11.67
CA LYS A 47 -4.47 16.73 -11.04
C LYS A 47 -3.62 15.49 -10.74
N VAL A 48 -2.77 15.09 -11.68
CA VAL A 48 -1.85 13.94 -11.50
C VAL A 48 -0.79 14.23 -10.46
N ARG A 49 -0.25 15.45 -10.45
CA ARG A 49 0.68 15.90 -9.41
C ARG A 49 0.04 15.81 -8.03
N GLN A 50 -1.18 16.35 -7.86
CA GLN A 50 -1.87 16.31 -6.58
C GLN A 50 -2.14 14.88 -6.12
N LEU A 51 -2.67 14.02 -7.00
CA LEU A 51 -2.91 12.61 -6.71
C LEU A 51 -1.63 11.87 -6.29
N THR A 52 -0.51 12.18 -6.94
CA THR A 52 0.80 11.59 -6.60
C THR A 52 1.29 12.04 -5.22
N LEU A 53 1.12 13.33 -4.89
CA LEU A 53 1.49 13.89 -3.58
C LEU A 53 0.60 13.32 -2.46
N ASP A 54 -0.70 13.26 -2.68
CA ASP A 54 -1.66 12.72 -1.70
C ASP A 54 -1.35 11.24 -1.39
N HIS A 55 -1.01 10.45 -2.41
CA HIS A 55 -0.60 9.06 -2.22
C HIS A 55 0.73 8.94 -1.48
N ALA A 56 1.71 9.79 -1.79
CA ALA A 56 2.97 9.83 -1.07
C ALA A 56 2.76 10.15 0.43
N ASP A 57 1.89 11.10 0.76
CA ASP A 57 1.54 11.44 2.13
C ASP A 57 0.86 10.28 2.86
N GLN A 58 -0.03 9.54 2.18
CA GLN A 58 -0.65 8.33 2.75
C GLN A 58 0.40 7.25 3.08
N ILE A 59 1.38 7.04 2.20
CA ILE A 59 2.50 6.12 2.44
C ILE A 59 3.26 6.56 3.69
N VAL A 60 3.63 7.83 3.80
CA VAL A 60 4.37 8.37 4.95
C VAL A 60 3.60 8.19 6.26
N ARG A 61 2.29 8.43 6.26
CA ARG A 61 1.43 8.19 7.43
C ARG A 61 1.45 6.71 7.83
N ARG A 62 1.26 5.82 6.87
CA ARG A 62 1.28 4.37 7.12
C ARG A 62 2.64 3.89 7.64
N MET A 63 3.75 4.38 7.08
CA MET A 63 5.09 4.07 7.60
C MET A 63 5.24 4.52 9.05
N THR A 64 4.77 5.72 9.37
CA THR A 64 4.82 6.26 10.74
C THR A 64 4.05 5.38 11.71
N ASP A 65 2.85 4.95 11.35
CA ASP A 65 2.02 4.11 12.20
C ASP A 65 2.61 2.70 12.36
N LEU A 66 3.11 2.11 11.26
CA LEU A 66 3.82 0.83 11.31
C LEU A 66 5.08 0.92 12.18
N LYS A 67 5.80 2.05 12.14
CA LYS A 67 6.98 2.26 12.98
C LYS A 67 6.62 2.31 14.47
N LYS A 68 5.51 2.98 14.83
CA LYS A 68 5.00 2.99 16.20
C LYS A 68 4.65 1.57 16.67
N MET A 69 3.92 0.81 15.85
CA MET A 69 3.56 -0.56 16.16
C MET A 69 4.80 -1.45 16.32
N GLU A 70 5.79 -1.30 15.44
CA GLU A 70 7.06 -2.02 15.54
C GLU A 70 7.76 -1.75 16.88
N VAL A 71 7.84 -0.49 17.30
CA VAL A 71 8.45 -0.10 18.59
C VAL A 71 7.72 -0.77 19.76
N ILE A 72 6.40 -0.73 19.78
CA ILE A 72 5.58 -1.36 20.84
C ILE A 72 5.84 -2.87 20.88
N LEU A 73 5.80 -3.55 19.73
CA LEU A 73 6.03 -4.99 19.65
C LEU A 73 7.44 -5.37 20.10
N ARG A 74 8.46 -4.58 19.75
CA ARG A 74 9.84 -4.81 20.21
C ARG A 74 10.00 -4.62 21.71
N ASP A 75 9.37 -3.61 22.28
CA ASP A 75 9.39 -3.36 23.74
C ASP A 75 8.69 -4.50 24.50
N MET A 76 7.54 -4.96 24.01
CA MET A 76 6.87 -6.16 24.55
C MET A 76 7.77 -7.40 24.50
N ALA A 77 8.42 -7.64 23.36
CA ALA A 77 9.33 -8.77 23.19
C ALA A 77 10.56 -8.68 24.12
N ALA A 78 11.13 -7.48 24.30
CA ALA A 78 12.29 -7.27 25.17
C ALA A 78 12.00 -7.49 26.66
N ARG A 79 10.73 -7.36 27.08
CA ARG A 79 10.29 -7.63 28.46
C ARG A 79 10.03 -9.11 28.71
N CYS A 80 9.96 -9.93 27.66
CA CYS A 80 9.74 -11.36 27.77
C CYS A 80 11.06 -12.08 28.07
N ASN A 81 11.27 -12.42 29.34
CA ASN A 81 12.50 -13.07 29.83
C ASN A 81 12.29 -14.54 30.24
N SER A 82 11.12 -15.13 29.98
CA SER A 82 10.76 -16.48 30.42
C SER A 82 10.52 -17.42 29.24
N ASP A 83 11.10 -18.62 29.32
CA ASP A 83 10.79 -19.76 28.45
C ASP A 83 9.48 -20.48 28.86
N VAL A 84 8.77 -19.93 29.84
CA VAL A 84 7.59 -20.52 30.45
C VAL A 84 6.39 -19.59 30.28
N VAL A 85 5.38 -20.09 29.56
CA VAL A 85 4.17 -19.37 29.13
C VAL A 85 3.29 -18.80 30.27
N PRO A 86 3.22 -19.35 31.50
CA PRO A 86 2.32 -18.83 32.54
C PRO A 86 2.55 -17.36 32.89
N ASP A 87 3.76 -16.84 32.71
CA ASP A 87 4.17 -15.48 33.07
C ASP A 87 4.71 -14.73 31.83
N CYS A 88 4.02 -14.82 30.69
CA CYS A 88 4.42 -14.13 29.46
C CYS A 88 3.90 -12.68 29.43
N PRO A 89 4.77 -11.65 29.59
CA PRO A 89 4.32 -10.26 29.66
C PRO A 89 3.67 -9.75 28.37
N ILE A 90 3.96 -10.41 27.24
CA ILE A 90 3.36 -10.09 25.94
C ILE A 90 1.87 -10.45 25.95
N ILE A 91 1.51 -11.64 26.43
CA ILE A 91 0.12 -12.11 26.48
C ILE A 91 -0.69 -11.27 27.46
N ASP A 92 -0.10 -10.90 28.60
CA ASP A 92 -0.75 -10.02 29.58
C ASP A 92 -1.02 -8.63 28.98
N ALA A 93 -0.04 -8.03 28.31
CA ALA A 93 -0.20 -6.71 27.70
C ALA A 93 -1.25 -6.69 26.59
N LEU A 94 -1.31 -7.74 25.75
CA LEU A 94 -2.31 -7.87 24.69
C LEU A 94 -3.71 -8.15 25.25
N SER A 95 -3.82 -8.90 26.35
CA SER A 95 -5.09 -9.20 27.02
C SER A 95 -5.65 -7.99 27.79
N ALA A 96 -4.77 -7.12 28.30
CA ALA A 96 -5.17 -5.90 29.03
C ALA A 96 -5.63 -4.76 28.10
N GLY A 97 -5.15 -4.72 26.84
CA GLY A 97 -5.40 -3.64 25.87
C GLY A 97 -6.72 -3.73 25.10
N GLY A 98 -7.59 -4.71 25.39
CA GLY A 98 -8.86 -4.95 24.68
C GLY A 98 -10.09 -4.21 25.22
N ARG A 99 -9.94 -3.04 25.86
CA ARG A 99 -11.06 -2.21 26.34
C ARG A 99 -11.18 -0.90 25.57
#